data_AF-A0A933RQU5-F1
#
_entry.id   AF-A0A933RQU5-F1
#
_cell.length_a   1.000
_cell.length_b   1.000
_cell.length_c   1.000
_cell.angle_alpha   90.00
_cell.angle_beta   90.00
_cell.angle_gamma   90.00
#
_symmetry.space_group_name_H-M   'P 1'
#
loop_
_entity.id
_entity.type
_entity.pdbx_description
1 polymer ?
#
loop_
_entity_poly.entity_id
_entity_poly.type
_entity_poly.pdbx_seq_one_letter_code
_entity_poly.pdbx_strand_id
1 'polypeptide(L)'
;EGDRAVSAKARNALANPDNECLLSLASVWELAIKISLGKLRLALPVRRYAVEHAAANGFRLLDIGLAHIGRVGTLAMHHRDPFDRLLIAQALEEKLPVVTADPVFRKYGVKRIW
;
A
#
# COMPACT_ATOMS: atom_id res chain seq x y z
N GLU A 1 6.95 -13.37 4.89
CA GLU A 1 7.09 -11.91 5.07
C GLU A 1 5.95 -11.44 5.94
N GLY A 2 6.22 -10.89 7.12
CA GLY A 2 5.15 -10.53 8.07
C GLY A 2 5.62 -10.31 9.51
N ASP A 3 6.84 -10.73 9.84
CA ASP A 3 7.36 -10.69 11.21
C ASP A 3 8.20 -9.44 11.48
N ARG A 4 7.69 -8.27 11.09
CA ARG A 4 8.25 -6.98 11.54
C ARG A 4 7.13 -6.19 12.20
N ALA A 5 7.27 -6.01 13.51
CA ALA A 5 6.40 -5.13 14.26
C ALA A 5 6.34 -3.75 13.59
N VAL A 6 5.12 -3.24 13.40
CA VAL A 6 4.89 -1.89 12.87
C VAL A 6 5.59 -0.89 13.80
N SER A 7 6.41 -0.01 13.22
CA SER A 7 7.20 0.94 14.01
C SER A 7 6.31 1.90 14.80
N ALA A 8 6.83 2.46 15.89
CA ALA A 8 6.11 3.47 16.66
C ALA A 8 5.71 4.68 15.81
N LYS A 9 6.58 5.10 14.87
CA LYS A 9 6.28 6.20 13.95
C LYS A 9 5.11 5.89 13.02
N ALA A 10 5.09 4.68 12.44
CA ALA A 10 3.99 4.24 11.59
C ALA A 10 2.68 4.10 12.39
N ARG A 11 2.73 3.50 13.59
CA ARG A 11 1.54 3.40 14.46
C ARG A 11 0.99 4.77 14.85
N ASN A 12 1.84 5.70 15.25
CA ASN A 12 1.41 7.05 15.62
C ASN A 12 0.81 7.80 14.43
N ALA A 13 1.36 7.64 13.23
CA ALA A 13 0.80 8.25 12.03
C ALA A 13 -0.58 7.66 11.67
N LEU A 14 -0.75 6.34 11.77
CA LEU A 14 -2.02 5.66 11.49
C LEU A 14 -3.10 5.92 12.56
N ALA A 15 -2.69 6.17 13.80
CA ALA A 15 -3.60 6.45 14.92
C ALA A 15 -3.94 7.94 15.10
N ASN A 16 -3.25 8.84 14.39
CA ASN A 16 -3.54 10.27 14.48
C ASN A 16 -4.82 10.61 13.71
N PRO A 17 -5.88 11.10 14.39
CA PRO A 17 -7.16 11.42 13.74
C PRO A 17 -7.06 12.58 12.74
N ASP A 18 -6.03 13.42 12.81
CA ASP A 18 -5.80 14.51 11.86
C ASP A 18 -5.26 14.01 10.50
N ASN A 19 -4.88 12.73 10.40
CA ASN A 19 -4.38 12.14 9.17
C ASN A 19 -5.50 11.41 8.42
N GLU A 20 -5.70 11.76 7.15
CA GLU A 20 -6.46 10.91 6.23
C GLU A 20 -5.60 9.70 5.84
N CYS A 21 -6.04 8.51 6.24
CA CYS A 21 -5.37 7.26 5.92
C CYS A 21 -6.02 6.59 4.70
N LEU A 22 -5.18 6.17 3.76
CA LEU A 22 -5.62 5.57 2.50
C LEU A 22 -5.09 4.14 2.38
N LEU A 23 -5.96 3.23 1.94
CA LEU A 23 -5.61 1.86 1.58
C LEU A 23 -5.60 1.72 0.05
N SER A 24 -4.42 1.56 -0.52
CA SER A 24 -4.24 1.35 -1.96
C SER A 24 -4.88 0.04 -2.43
N LEU A 25 -5.62 0.10 -3.54
CA LEU A 25 -6.09 -1.11 -4.22
C LEU A 25 -4.96 -1.97 -4.80
N ALA A 26 -3.73 -1.44 -4.99
CA ALA A 26 -2.57 -2.25 -5.35
C ALA A 26 -2.17 -3.21 -4.22
N SER A 27 -2.25 -2.76 -2.96
CA SER A 27 -2.02 -3.62 -1.79
C SER A 27 -3.13 -4.67 -1.62
N VAL A 28 -4.39 -4.30 -1.90
CA VAL A 28 -5.51 -5.25 -1.91
C VAL A 28 -5.35 -6.28 -3.03
N TRP A 29 -4.85 -5.86 -4.19
CA TRP A 29 -4.55 -6.76 -5.31
C TRP A 29 -3.43 -7.75 -4.94
N GLU A 30 -2.34 -7.29 -4.34
CA GLU A 30 -1.28 -8.15 -3.83
C GLU A 30 -1.82 -9.19 -2.83
N LEU A 31 -2.67 -8.74 -1.89
CA LEU A 31 -3.33 -9.60 -0.91
C LEU A 31 -4.17 -10.69 -1.58
N ALA A 32 -4.96 -10.34 -2.60
CA ALA A 32 -5.75 -11.30 -3.37
C ALA A 32 -4.88 -12.38 -4.05
N ILE A 33 -3.74 -11.98 -4.64
CA ILE A 33 -2.80 -12.90 -5.28
C ILE A 33 -2.10 -13.80 -4.26
N LYS A 34 -1.71 -13.27 -3.09
CA LYS A 34 -1.14 -14.08 -2.00
C LYS A 34 -2.13 -15.15 -1.52
N ILE A 35 -3.42 -14.82 -1.46
CA ILE A 35 -4.49 -15.77 -1.11
C ILE A 35 -4.66 -16.84 -2.20
N SER A 36 -4.72 -16.46 -3.48
CA SER A 36 -4.88 -17.43 -4.58
C SER A 36 -3.69 -18.39 -4.70
N LEU A 37 -2.49 -17.93 -4.33
CA LEU A 37 -1.27 -18.75 -4.26
C LEU A 37 -1.16 -19.59 -2.98
N GLY A 38 -2.16 -19.53 -2.08
CA GLY A 38 -2.17 -20.27 -0.81
C GLY A 38 -1.16 -19.76 0.23
N LYS A 39 -0.50 -18.62 -0.01
CA LYS A 39 0.48 -18.02 0.90
C LYS A 39 -0.15 -17.30 2.08
N LEU A 40 -1.44 -16.96 1.98
CA LEU A 40 -2.21 -16.29 3.00
C LEU A 40 -3.64 -16.86 3.03
N ARG A 41 -4.25 -16.88 4.21
CA ARG A 41 -5.66 -17.25 4.38
C ARG A 41 -6.40 -16.14 5.11
N LEU A 42 -7.57 -15.78 4.60
CA LEU A 42 -8.50 -14.87 5.25
C LEU A 42 -9.77 -15.63 5.62
N ALA A 43 -10.38 -15.25 6.74
CA ALA A 43 -11.69 -15.77 7.13
C ALA A 43 -12.83 -15.25 6.22
N LEU A 44 -12.58 -14.14 5.52
CA LEU A 44 -13.54 -13.47 4.65
C LEU A 44 -13.00 -13.38 3.21
N PRO A 45 -13.87 -13.32 2.19
CA PRO A 45 -13.46 -12.98 0.84
C PRO A 45 -12.72 -11.64 0.80
N VAL A 46 -11.65 -11.54 0.00
CA VAL A 46 -10.74 -10.37 -0.03
C VAL A 46 -11.48 -9.03 -0.21
N ARG A 47 -12.52 -9.01 -1.05
CA ARG A 47 -13.36 -7.81 -1.25
C ARG A 47 -14.04 -7.35 0.05
N ARG A 48 -14.66 -8.27 0.78
CA ARG A 48 -15.33 -7.96 2.05
C ARG A 48 -14.31 -7.55 3.09
N TYR A 49 -13.22 -8.32 3.21
CA TYR A 49 -12.12 -8.00 4.10
C TYR A 49 -11.60 -6.57 3.89
N ALA A 50 -11.30 -6.18 2.64
CA ALA A 50 -10.76 -4.85 2.34
C ALA A 50 -11.74 -3.72 2.71
N VAL A 51 -13.02 -3.86 2.38
CA VAL A 51 -14.05 -2.85 2.70
C VAL A 51 -14.27 -2.75 4.21
N GLU A 52 -14.43 -3.87 4.90
CA GLU A 52 -14.71 -3.92 6.33
C GLU A 52 -13.50 -3.42 7.14
N HIS A 53 -12.28 -3.84 6.80
CA HIS A 53 -11.08 -3.34 7.49
C HIS A 53 -10.81 -1.87 7.19
N ALA A 54 -11.02 -1.40 5.96
CA ALA A 54 -10.87 0.02 5.67
C ALA A 54 -11.86 0.84 6.51
N ALA A 55 -13.14 0.48 6.50
CA ALA A 55 -14.17 1.15 7.28
C ALA A 55 -13.88 1.13 8.80
N ALA A 56 -13.51 -0.04 9.35
CA ALA A 56 -13.22 -0.20 10.77
C ALA A 56 -12.00 0.62 11.25
N ASN A 57 -11.07 0.95 10.36
CA ASN A 57 -9.89 1.76 10.68
C ASN A 57 -10.02 3.22 10.20
N GLY A 58 -11.18 3.62 9.66
CA GLY A 58 -11.38 4.96 9.11
C GLY A 58 -10.56 5.24 7.84
N PHE A 59 -10.12 4.19 7.14
CA PHE A 59 -9.35 4.33 5.91
C PHE A 59 -10.28 4.46 4.71
N ARG A 60 -9.87 5.26 3.72
CA ARG A 60 -10.51 5.27 2.40
C ARG A 60 -9.72 4.44 1.41
N LEU A 61 -10.41 3.79 0.49
CA LEU A 61 -9.77 3.06 -0.59
C LEU A 61 -9.22 4.05 -1.62
N LEU A 62 -7.98 3.83 -2.06
CA LEU A 62 -7.35 4.59 -3.14
C LEU A 62 -7.37 3.76 -4.43
N ASP A 63 -8.20 4.21 -5.37
CA ASP A 63 -8.38 3.58 -6.67
C ASP A 63 -7.11 3.66 -7.54
N ILE A 64 -7.02 2.74 -8.49
CA ILE A 64 -5.97 2.74 -9.51
C ILE A 64 -6.48 3.46 -10.75
N GLY A 65 -5.86 4.58 -11.08
CA GLY A 65 -6.16 5.38 -12.27
C GLY A 65 -5.11 5.24 -13.38
N LEU A 66 -5.44 5.77 -14.56
CA LEU A 66 -4.54 5.74 -15.73
C LEU A 66 -3.22 6.48 -15.48
N ALA A 67 -3.24 7.57 -14.70
CA ALA A 67 -2.02 8.29 -14.32
C ALA A 67 -1.04 7.40 -13.55
N HIS A 68 -1.55 6.59 -12.62
CA HIS A 68 -0.75 5.62 -11.86
C HIS A 68 -0.14 4.57 -12.79
N ILE A 69 -0.94 4.03 -13.71
CA ILE A 69 -0.49 3.04 -14.69
C ILE A 69 0.60 3.63 -15.61
N GLY A 70 0.38 4.83 -16.14
CA GLY A 70 1.36 5.53 -16.97
C GLY A 70 2.67 5.78 -16.22
N ARG A 71 2.59 6.20 -14.94
CA ARG A 71 3.76 6.40 -14.09
C ARG A 71 4.58 5.12 -13.94
N VAL A 72 3.95 3.95 -13.74
CA VAL A 72 4.66 2.65 -13.61
C VAL A 72 5.62 2.38 -14.77
N GLY A 73 5.23 2.74 -16.00
CA GLY A 73 6.06 2.58 -17.19
C GLY A 73 7.30 3.49 -17.23
N THR A 74 7.29 4.57 -16.46
CA THR A 74 8.39 5.55 -16.40
C THR A 74 9.30 5.38 -15.17
N LEU A 75 8.90 4.56 -14.19
CA LEU A 75 9.68 4.34 -12.98
C LEU A 75 11.01 3.63 -13.31
N ALA A 76 12.10 4.14 -12.73
CA ALA A 76 13.40 3.47 -12.77
C ALA A 76 13.31 2.02 -12.27
N MET A 77 14.21 1.16 -12.72
CA MET A 77 14.20 -0.25 -12.35
C MET A 77 15.02 -0.50 -11.07
N HIS A 78 14.52 -0.01 -9.92
CA HIS A 78 15.14 -0.26 -8.61
C HIS A 78 14.53 -1.45 -7.85
N HIS A 79 13.31 -1.89 -8.22
CA HIS A 79 12.70 -3.18 -7.83
C HIS A 79 11.81 -3.72 -8.96
N ARG A 80 11.48 -5.01 -8.84
CA ARG A 80 10.73 -5.79 -9.84
C ARG A 80 9.32 -6.18 -9.40
N ASP A 81 8.96 -6.00 -8.14
CA ASP A 81 7.61 -6.33 -7.68
C ASP A 81 6.58 -5.38 -8.33
N PRO A 82 5.63 -5.90 -9.13
CA PRO A 82 4.68 -5.07 -9.86
C PRO A 82 3.68 -4.34 -8.94
N PHE A 83 3.34 -4.90 -7.78
CA PHE A 83 2.42 -4.27 -6.83
C PHE A 83 3.08 -3.10 -6.13
N ASP A 84 4.33 -3.28 -5.67
CA ASP A 84 5.12 -2.17 -5.12
C ASP A 84 5.32 -1.07 -6.18
N ARG A 85 5.48 -1.43 -7.46
CA ARG A 85 5.70 -0.44 -8.52
C ARG A 85 4.47 0.42 -8.68
N LEU A 86 3.30 -0.20 -8.63
CA LEU A 86 2.04 0.52 -8.71
C LEU A 86 1.77 1.35 -7.44
N LEU A 87 2.12 0.84 -6.25
CA LEU A 87 1.99 1.59 -5.00
C LEU A 87 2.92 2.82 -4.98
N ILE A 88 4.16 2.69 -5.46
CA ILE A 88 5.09 3.81 -5.65
C ILE A 88 4.53 4.81 -6.67
N ALA A 89 3.97 4.34 -7.77
CA ALA A 89 3.36 5.20 -8.78
C ALA A 89 2.20 6.01 -8.19
N GLN A 90 1.30 5.38 -7.43
CA GLN A 90 0.23 6.07 -6.71
C GLN A 90 0.78 7.12 -5.74
N ALA A 91 1.79 6.77 -4.94
CA ALA A 91 2.41 7.70 -4.00
C ALA A 91 3.00 8.94 -4.69
N LEU A 92 3.59 8.77 -5.87
CA LEU A 92 4.19 9.88 -6.63
C LEU A 92 3.12 10.75 -7.29
N GLU A 93 2.12 10.17 -7.94
CA GLU A 93 1.05 10.92 -8.61
C GLU A 93 0.17 11.67 -7.62
N GLU A 94 -0.20 11.02 -6.51
CA GLU A 94 -1.05 11.61 -5.47
C GLU A 94 -0.25 12.45 -4.45
N LYS A 95 1.09 12.47 -4.57
CA LYS A 95 2.01 13.16 -3.64
C LYS A 95 1.84 12.73 -2.18
N LEU A 96 1.59 11.44 -1.97
CA LEU A 96 1.32 10.86 -0.66
C LEU A 96 2.57 10.20 -0.05
N PRO A 97 2.78 10.32 1.28
CA PRO A 97 3.73 9.47 1.95
C PRO A 97 3.23 8.02 2.04
N VAL A 98 4.15 7.06 2.06
CA VAL A 98 3.81 5.62 2.19
C VAL A 98 4.27 5.08 3.54
N VAL A 99 3.37 4.40 4.23
CA VAL A 99 3.70 3.60 5.43
C VAL A 99 4.29 2.27 4.97
N THR A 100 5.62 2.13 5.01
CA THR A 100 6.30 0.90 4.54
C THR A 100 7.67 0.69 5.18
N ALA A 101 7.96 -0.56 5.54
CA ALA A 101 9.26 -1.00 6.03
C ALA A 101 10.37 -0.98 4.97
N ASP A 102 10.00 -0.97 3.69
CA ASP A 102 10.94 -1.16 2.60
C ASP A 102 11.70 0.14 2.25
N PRO A 103 13.03 0.19 2.41
CA PRO A 103 13.84 1.33 2.01
C PRO A 103 13.90 1.61 0.52
N VAL A 104 13.54 0.67 -0.35
CA VAL A 104 13.60 0.85 -1.81
C VAL A 104 12.73 2.02 -2.29
N PHE A 105 11.61 2.30 -1.59
CA PHE A 105 10.70 3.41 -1.92
C PHE A 105 11.41 4.77 -1.91
N ARG A 106 12.45 4.96 -1.08
CA ARG A 106 13.23 6.21 -1.07
C ARG A 106 13.98 6.45 -2.37
N LYS A 107 14.39 5.39 -3.07
CA LYS A 107 15.11 5.50 -4.35
C LYS A 107 14.24 6.12 -5.45
N TYR A 108 12.91 6.14 -5.27
CA TYR A 108 11.96 6.78 -6.17
C TYR A 108 11.57 8.20 -5.75
N GLY A 109 12.12 8.73 -4.66
CA GLY A 109 11.72 10.01 -4.09
C GLY A 109 10.44 9.97 -3.26
N VAL A 110 9.90 8.79 -2.96
CA VAL A 110 8.71 8.63 -2.12
C VAL A 110 9.06 8.88 -0.65
N LYS A 111 8.30 9.76 0.01
CA LYS A 111 8.39 9.98 1.45
C LYS A 111 7.87 8.73 2.18
N ARG A 112 8.69 8.17 3.07
CA ARG A 112 8.31 7.01 3.89
C ARG A 112 7.96 7.39 5.32
N ILE A 113 6.98 6.70 5.87
CA ILE A 113 6.65 6.68 7.29
C ILE A 113 6.92 5.27 7.82
N TRP A 114 8.05 5.11 8.49
CA TRP A 114 8.47 3.89 9.19
C TRP A 114 9.48 4.28 10.25
#